data_AF-A0A9D5AS63-F1
#
_entry.id   AF-A0A9D5AS63-F1
#
_cell.length_a   1.000
_cell.length_b   1.000
_cell.length_c   1.000
_cell.angle_alpha   90.00
_cell.angle_beta   90.00
_cell.angle_gamma   90.00
#
_symmetry.space_group_name_H-M   'P 1'
#
loop_
_entity.id
_entity.type
_entity.pdbx_description
1 polymer ?
#
loop_
_entity_poly.entity_id
_entity_poly.type
_entity_poly.pdbx_seq_one_letter_code
_entity_poly.pdbx_strand_id
1 'polypeptide(L)'
;MEAEILKSLNFEMGNPHVNTFLNEFIGFATENQKTSKLQMEFLCNYLAELSLLDYECIRFLSSTVAASVIFLARFIIRPGVHPWRTDY
;
A
#
# COMPACT_ATOMS: atom_id res chain seq x y z
N MET A 1 1.33 26.51 16.92
CA MET A 1 1.03 25.14 16.45
C MET A 1 1.65 24.83 15.08
N GLU A 2 1.17 25.40 13.95
CA GLU A 2 1.73 25.06 12.61
C GLU A 2 3.24 25.31 12.50
N ALA A 3 3.70 26.52 12.80
CA ALA A 3 5.13 26.88 12.73
C ALA A 3 6.00 26.07 13.72
N GLU A 4 5.43 25.64 14.85
CA GLU A 4 6.11 24.80 15.83
C GLU A 4 6.25 23.36 15.32
N ILE A 5 5.23 22.82 14.65
CA ILE A 5 5.26 21.49 14.02
C ILE A 5 6.30 21.48 12.90
N LEU A 6 6.30 22.47 12.00
CA LEU A 6 7.29 22.57 10.93
C LEU A 6 8.72 22.65 11.47
N LYS A 7 8.92 23.45 12.53
CA LYS A 7 10.20 23.55 13.21
C LYS A 7 10.60 22.22 13.86
N SER A 8 9.67 21.49 14.47
CA SER A 8 9.94 20.19 15.09
C SER A 8 10.32 19.10 14.08
N LEU A 9 9.82 19.20 12.85
CA LEU A 9 10.12 18.31 11.73
C LEU A 9 11.33 18.76 10.91
N ASN A 10 12.05 19.82 11.32
CA ASN A 10 13.13 20.44 10.55
C ASN A 10 12.74 20.80 9.11
N PHE A 11 11.46 21.09 8.87
CA PHE A 11 10.89 21.31 7.54
C PHE A 11 11.03 20.09 6.57
N GLU A 12 11.32 18.89 7.08
CA GLU A 12 11.44 17.66 6.30
C GLU A 12 10.07 17.00 6.07
N MET A 13 9.30 17.54 5.12
CA MET A 13 7.95 17.05 4.80
C MET A 13 7.87 16.05 3.65
N GLY A 14 9.00 15.78 2.98
CA GLY A 14 9.07 15.05 1.71
C GLY A 14 9.20 13.54 1.80
N ASN A 15 8.83 12.92 2.93
CA ASN A 15 9.02 11.49 3.11
C ASN A 15 8.04 10.65 2.26
N PRO A 16 8.51 9.55 1.63
CA PRO A 16 7.67 8.72 0.78
C PRO A 16 6.58 8.03 1.59
N HIS A 17 5.35 8.09 1.08
CA HIS A 17 4.19 7.50 1.72
C HIS A 17 3.85 6.15 1.07
N VAL A 18 3.02 5.34 1.73
CA VAL A 18 2.57 4.03 1.22
C VAL A 18 1.94 4.19 -0.18
N ASN A 19 1.20 5.27 -0.40
CA ASN A 19 0.58 5.62 -1.68
C ASN A 19 1.57 5.86 -2.82
N THR A 20 2.81 6.26 -2.52
CA THR A 20 3.86 6.45 -3.54
C THR A 20 4.21 5.13 -4.24
N PHE A 21 4.26 4.04 -3.48
CA PHE A 21 4.60 2.70 -4.00
C PHE A 21 3.38 1.93 -4.52
N LEU A 22 2.18 2.18 -3.96
CA LEU A 22 0.96 1.48 -4.35
C LEU A 22 0.67 1.57 -5.85
N ASN A 23 0.76 2.77 -6.43
CA ASN A 23 0.42 2.98 -7.84
C ASN A 23 1.25 2.10 -8.78
N GLU A 24 2.55 1.97 -8.49
CA GLU A 24 3.46 1.15 -9.27
C GLU A 24 3.15 -0.34 -9.04
N PHE A 25 2.95 -0.74 -7.79
CA PHE A 25 2.70 -2.14 -7.46
C PHE A 25 1.35 -2.66 -7.97
N ILE A 26 0.31 -1.82 -8.00
CA ILE A 26 -0.99 -2.18 -8.56
C ILE A 26 -0.88 -2.45 -10.07
N GLY A 27 -0.06 -1.65 -10.77
CA GLY A 27 0.25 -1.87 -12.18
C GLY A 27 0.75 -3.29 -12.43
N PHE A 28 1.83 -3.67 -11.75
CA PHE A 28 2.38 -5.04 -11.83
C PHE A 28 1.40 -6.10 -11.32
N ALA A 29 0.59 -5.75 -10.31
CA ALA A 29 -0.27 -6.72 -9.68
C ALA A 29 -1.46 -7.14 -10.56
N THR A 30 -1.90 -6.26 -11.45
CA THR A 30 -3.07 -6.41 -12.31
C THR A 30 -2.73 -6.86 -13.74
N GLU A 31 -1.48 -6.70 -14.18
CA GLU A 31 -1.02 -7.01 -15.54
C GLU A 31 -1.26 -8.47 -15.97
N ASN A 32 -1.10 -9.42 -15.05
CA ASN A 32 -1.19 -10.86 -15.34
C ASN A 32 -2.45 -11.55 -14.77
N GLN A 33 -3.39 -10.80 -14.19
CA GLN A 33 -4.56 -11.38 -13.54
C GLN A 33 -5.86 -10.87 -14.15
N LYS A 34 -6.88 -11.74 -14.23
CA LYS A 34 -8.26 -11.36 -14.64
C LYS A 34 -8.99 -10.49 -13.60
N THR A 35 -8.27 -9.95 -12.63
CA THR A 35 -8.83 -9.16 -11.54
C THR A 35 -9.11 -7.75 -12.04
N SER A 36 -10.28 -7.20 -11.69
CA SER A 36 -10.62 -5.81 -12.04
C SER A 36 -9.60 -4.85 -11.42
N LYS A 37 -8.86 -4.12 -12.27
CA LYS A 37 -7.87 -3.13 -11.83
C LYS A 37 -8.48 -2.12 -10.86
N LEU A 38 -9.68 -1.63 -11.17
CA LEU A 38 -10.41 -0.68 -10.33
C LEU A 38 -10.73 -1.25 -8.94
N GLN A 39 -11.15 -2.52 -8.87
CA GLN A 39 -11.42 -3.18 -7.59
C GLN A 39 -10.14 -3.31 -6.75
N MET A 40 -9.02 -3.63 -7.40
CA MET A 40 -7.74 -3.75 -6.74
C MET A 40 -7.22 -2.40 -6.23
N GLU A 41 -7.36 -1.35 -7.03
CA GLU A 41 -7.01 0.04 -6.63
C GLU A 41 -7.80 0.47 -5.39
N PHE A 42 -9.13 0.34 -5.41
CA PHE A 42 -9.94 0.75 -4.26
C PHE A 42 -9.63 -0.06 -2.99
N LEU A 43 -9.47 -1.37 -3.12
CA LEU A 43 -9.16 -2.21 -1.96
C LEU A 43 -7.76 -1.91 -1.40
N CYS A 44 -6.76 -1.73 -2.26
CA CYS A 44 -5.41 -1.40 -1.82
C CYS A 44 -5.36 -0.04 -1.14
N ASN A 45 -6.01 0.98 -1.71
CA ASN A 45 -6.08 2.31 -1.08
C ASN A 45 -6.77 2.24 0.28
N TYR A 46 -7.87 1.50 0.40
CA TYR A 46 -8.55 1.33 1.68
C TYR A 46 -7.66 0.66 2.75
N LEU A 47 -6.95 -0.42 2.38
CA LEU A 47 -6.03 -1.12 3.29
C LEU A 47 -4.80 -0.26 3.64
N ALA A 48 -4.30 0.55 2.70
CA ALA A 48 -3.21 1.49 2.94
C ALA A 48 -3.62 2.56 3.97
N GLU A 49 -4.80 3.16 3.84
CA GLU A 49 -5.32 4.13 4.81
C GLU A 49 -5.53 3.50 6.19
N LEU A 50 -6.05 2.27 6.26
CA LEU A 50 -6.15 1.53 7.53
C LEU A 50 -4.79 1.32 8.19
N SER A 51 -3.74 1.06 7.40
CA SER A 51 -2.39 0.86 7.94
C SER A 51 -1.82 2.11 8.61
N LEU A 52 -2.28 3.31 8.25
CA LEU A 52 -1.82 4.56 8.88
C LEU A 52 -2.41 4.78 10.27
N LEU A 53 -3.56 4.16 10.53
CA LEU A 53 -4.21 4.19 11.84
C LEU A 53 -3.54 3.22 12.83
N ASP A 54 -2.84 2.20 12.32
CA ASP A 54 -2.13 1.23 13.14
C ASP A 54 -0.69 1.69 13.40
N TYR A 55 -0.38 1.96 14.67
CA TYR A 55 0.93 2.43 15.09
C TYR A 55 2.05 1.43 14.77
N GLU A 56 1.76 0.13 14.75
CA GLU A 56 2.77 -0.89 14.42
C GLU A 56 3.23 -0.78 12.96
N CYS A 57 2.35 -0.34 12.05
CA CYS A 57 2.68 -0.18 10.63
C CYS A 57 3.68 0.95 10.37
N ILE A 58 3.75 1.97 11.25
CA ILE A 58 4.67 3.11 11.15
C ILE A 58 6.14 2.65 11.27
N ARG A 59 6.38 1.50 11.90
CA ARG A 59 7.74 0.95 12.10
C ARG A 59 8.34 0.36 10.83
N PHE A 60 7.53 0.12 9.81
CA PHE A 60 7.95 -0.47 8.55
C PHE A 60 8.16 0.60 7.47
N LEU A 61 8.99 0.27 6.49
CA LEU A 61 9.13 1.10 5.29
C LEU A 61 7.81 1.16 4.52
N SER A 62 7.47 2.32 3.99
CA SER A 62 6.28 2.54 3.17
C SER A 62 6.15 1.55 2.01
N SER A 63 7.28 1.12 1.42
CA SER A 63 7.33 0.10 0.37
C SER A 63 6.96 -1.30 0.87
N THR A 64 7.39 -1.68 2.08
CA THR A 64 7.03 -2.96 2.71
C THR A 64 5.54 -3.01 3.05
N VAL A 65 5.00 -1.91 3.56
CA VAL A 65 3.56 -1.79 3.83
C VAL A 65 2.77 -1.88 2.52
N ALA A 66 3.19 -1.17 1.46
CA ALA A 66 2.57 -1.25 0.15
C ALA A 66 2.57 -2.68 -0.43
N ALA A 67 3.69 -3.40 -0.34
CA ALA A 67 3.75 -4.80 -0.78
C ALA A 67 2.81 -5.71 0.02
N SER A 68 2.70 -5.49 1.33
CA SER A 68 1.81 -6.23 2.22
C SER A 68 0.33 -5.97 1.91
N VAL A 69 -0.01 -4.72 1.57
CA VAL A 69 -1.34 -4.32 1.11
C VAL A 69 -1.71 -5.06 -0.18
N ILE A 70 -0.81 -5.12 -1.16
CA ILE A 70 -1.03 -5.84 -2.43
C ILE A 70 -1.26 -7.33 -2.18
N PHE A 71 -0.45 -7.93 -1.31
CA PHE A 71 -0.59 -9.33 -0.91
C PHE A 71 -1.97 -9.60 -0.31
N LEU A 72 -2.37 -8.79 0.68
CA LEU A 72 -3.63 -8.94 1.37
C LEU A 72 -4.82 -8.70 0.44
N ALA A 73 -4.76 -7.69 -0.43
CA ALA A 73 -5.79 -7.42 -1.41
C ALA A 73 -5.97 -8.61 -2.38
N ARG A 74 -4.88 -9.19 -2.88
CA ARG A 74 -4.93 -10.40 -3.71
C ARG A 74 -5.56 -11.58 -2.98
N PHE A 75 -5.18 -11.78 -1.71
CA PHE A 75 -5.73 -12.84 -0.88
C PHE A 75 -7.23 -12.67 -0.65
N ILE A 76 -7.70 -11.44 -0.36
CA ILE A 76 -9.13 -11.14 -0.16
C ILE A 76 -9.94 -11.39 -1.43
N ILE A 77 -9.44 -10.96 -2.59
CA ILE A 77 -10.13 -11.13 -3.88
C ILE A 77 -10.14 -12.61 -4.29
N ARG A 78 -9.07 -13.36 -4.03
CA ARG A 78 -8.90 -14.76 -4.46
C ARG A 78 -8.31 -15.64 -3.35
N PRO A 79 -9.09 -16.00 -2.32
CA PRO A 79 -8.59 -16.71 -1.13
C PRO A 79 -8.11 -18.16 -1.35
N GLY A 80 -8.04 -18.66 -2.59
CA GLY A 80 -7.52 -19.99 -2.93
C GLY A 80 -6.30 -19.98 -3.87
N VAL A 81 -5.79 -18.81 -4.22
CA VAL A 81 -4.65 -18.65 -5.14
C VAL A 81 -3.50 -18.05 -4.36
N HIS A 82 -2.30 -18.60 -4.51
CA HIS A 82 -1.14 -18.09 -3.80
C HIS A 82 -0.87 -16.64 -4.24
N PRO A 83 -0.95 -15.63 -3.35
CA PRO A 83 -1.01 -14.23 -3.78
C PRO A 83 0.27 -13.73 -4.48
N TRP A 84 1.39 -14.42 -4.30
CA TRP A 84 2.65 -14.14 -4.99
C TRP A 84 2.92 -15.02 -6.22
N ARG A 85 2.13 -16.06 -6.46
CA ARG A 85 2.34 -16.90 -7.64
C ARG A 85 1.56 -16.35 -8.81
N THR A 86 2.27 -16.16 -9.91
CA THR A 86 1.71 -16.07 -11.26
C THR A 86 1.59 -17.51 -11.76
N ASP A 87 0.57 -18.24 -11.33
CA ASP A 87 0.31 -19.55 -11.91
C ASP A 87 -0.05 -19.33 -13.40
N TYR A 88 0.83 -19.80 -14.31
CA TYR A 88 0.63 -19.80 -15.77
C TYR A 88 -0.33 -20.91 -16.20
#